data_AF-A0A847FCL0-F1
#
_entry.id   AF-A0A847FCL0-F1
#
_cell.length_a   1.000
_cell.length_b   1.000
_cell.length_c   1.000
_cell.angle_alpha   90.00
_cell.angle_beta   90.00
_cell.angle_gamma   90.00
#
_symmetry.space_group_name_H-M   'P 1'
#
loop_
_entity.id
_entity.type
_entity.pdbx_description
1 polymer ?
#
loop_
_entity_poly.entity_id
_entity_poly.type
_entity_poly.pdbx_seq_one_letter_code
_entity_poly.pdbx_strand_id
1 'polypeptide(L)' 'MQPVKDSERVNRMLEKGQTTILDPSTGYKYSITACCPADGSFSSISEIEKSGESITRTVFRCPQCANPFESKPEDIYLW' A
#
# COMPACT_ATOMS: atom_id res chain seq x y z
N MET A 1 -12.01 -6.18 -9.05
CA MET A 1 -10.81 -5.47 -9.55
C MET A 1 -9.60 -6.25 -9.07
N GLN A 2 -8.56 -6.34 -9.90
CA GLN A 2 -7.27 -6.91 -9.48
C GLN A 2 -6.33 -5.76 -9.10
N PRO A 3 -5.45 -5.95 -8.11
CA PRO A 3 -4.48 -4.95 -7.74
C PRO A 3 -3.50 -4.73 -8.89
N VAL A 4 -3.17 -3.47 -9.13
CA VAL A 4 -2.28 -3.03 -10.20
C VAL A 4 -0.89 -2.81 -9.64
N LYS A 5 0.12 -3.36 -10.31
CA LYS A 5 1.52 -3.08 -10.01
C LYS A 5 1.94 -1.77 -10.66
N ASP A 6 2.08 -0.72 -9.87
CA ASP A 6 2.56 0.60 -10.30
C ASP A 6 3.51 1.18 -9.26
N SER A 7 4.78 0.76 -9.33
CA SER A 7 5.80 1.16 -8.36
C SER A 7 6.10 2.66 -8.40
N GLU A 8 6.01 3.31 -9.56
CA GLU A 8 6.24 4.75 -9.67
C GLU A 8 5.15 5.53 -8.93
N ARG A 9 3.89 5.16 -9.14
CA ARG A 9 2.75 5.79 -8.47
C ARG A 9 2.76 5.51 -6.97
N VAL A 10 3.08 4.28 -6.55
CA VAL A 10 3.27 3.94 -5.14
C VAL A 10 4.39 4.79 -4.52
N ASN A 11 5.56 4.87 -5.14
CA ASN A 11 6.67 5.68 -4.61
C ASN A 11 6.27 7.15 -4.46
N ARG A 12 5.64 7.74 -5.46
CA ARG A 12 5.12 9.12 -5.37
C ARG A 12 4.10 9.31 -4.25
N MET A 13 3.26 8.31 -4.00
CA MET A 13 2.31 8.35 -2.89
C MET A 13 3.05 8.32 -1.54
N LEU A 14 4.02 7.41 -1.38
CA LEU A 14 4.80 7.30 -0.16
C LEU A 14 5.63 8.56 0.10
N GLU A 15 6.29 9.12 -0.91
CA GLU A 15 7.03 10.40 -0.82
C GLU A 15 6.14 11.57 -0.38
N LYS A 16 4.86 11.57 -0.77
CA LYS A 16 3.87 12.59 -0.36
C LYS A 16 3.14 12.24 0.94
N GLY A 17 3.49 11.13 1.57
CA GLY A 17 2.85 10.67 2.80
C GLY A 17 1.41 10.20 2.63
N GLN A 18 1.06 9.78 1.42
CA GLN A 18 -0.28 9.34 1.03
C GLN A 18 -0.34 7.81 0.96
N THR A 19 -1.45 7.26 1.46
CA THR A 19 -1.78 5.82 1.35
C THR A 19 -2.93 5.56 0.37
N THR A 20 -3.58 6.64 -0.09
CA THR A 20 -4.66 6.59 -1.07
C THR A 20 -4.54 7.75 -2.05
N ILE A 21 -4.87 7.52 -3.31
CA ILE A 21 -4.87 8.55 -4.36
C ILE A 21 -6.18 8.47 -5.15
N LEU A 22 -6.76 9.64 -5.45
CA LEU A 22 -7.90 9.73 -6.36
C LEU A 22 -7.37 9.86 -7.79
N ASP A 23 -7.83 9.00 -8.69
CA ASP A 23 -7.58 9.16 -10.11
C ASP A 23 -8.55 10.19 -10.69
N PRO A 24 -8.07 11.37 -11.13
CA PRO A 24 -8.95 12.42 -11.63
C PRO A 24 -9.60 12.05 -12.97
N SER A 25 -9.04 11.09 -13.71
CA SER A 25 -9.54 10.70 -15.03
C SER A 25 -10.72 9.75 -14.93
N THR A 26 -10.71 8.87 -13.93
CA THR A 26 -11.72 7.81 -13.76
C THR A 26 -12.60 8.00 -12.52
N GLY A 27 -12.19 8.89 -11.61
CA GLY A 27 -12.84 9.08 -10.30
C GLY A 27 -12.58 7.94 -9.31
N TYR A 28 -11.78 6.93 -9.68
CA TYR A 28 -11.49 5.81 -8.79
C TYR A 28 -10.48 6.22 -7.71
N LYS A 29 -10.78 5.82 -6.47
CA LYS A 29 -9.85 5.96 -5.36
C LYS A 29 -9.02 4.68 -5.25
N TYR A 30 -7.73 4.81 -5.52
CA TYR A 30 -6.77 3.74 -5.32
C TYR A 30 -6.22 3.79 -3.90
N SER A 31 -6.00 2.61 -3.32
CA SER A 31 -5.38 2.43 -2.01
C SER A 31 -4.20 1.49 -2.09
N ILE A 32 -3.15 1.72 -1.30
CA ILE A 32 -2.01 0.80 -1.28
C ILE A 32 -2.36 -0.51 -0.55
N THR A 33 -1.93 -1.63 -1.13
CA THR A 33 -2.08 -2.98 -0.58
C THR A 33 -0.81 -3.77 -0.79
N ALA A 34 -0.59 -4.82 0.01
CA ALA A 34 0.54 -5.73 -0.16
C ALA A 34 0.09 -7.19 0.01
N CYS A 35 0.81 -8.11 -0.63
CA CYS A 35 0.61 -9.55 -0.45
C CYS A 35 1.19 -10.00 0.88
N CYS A 36 0.39 -10.75 1.65
CA CYS A 36 0.89 -11.41 2.86
C CYS A 36 1.90 -12.51 2.47
N PRO A 37 3.10 -12.54 3.06
CA PRO A 37 4.09 -13.58 2.76
C PRO A 37 3.68 -14.98 3.28
N ALA A 38 2.73 -15.07 4.21
CA ALA A 38 2.29 -16.34 4.79
C ALA A 38 1.23 -17.06 3.94
N ASP A 39 0.31 -16.32 3.33
CA ASP A 39 -0.87 -16.89 2.65
C ASP A 39 -1.13 -16.30 1.25
N GLY A 40 -0.37 -15.28 0.84
CA GLY A 40 -0.51 -14.62 -0.47
C GLY A 40 -1.68 -13.66 -0.60
N SER A 41 -2.50 -13.49 0.46
CA SER A 41 -3.69 -12.63 0.42
C SER A 41 -3.30 -11.15 0.41
N PHE A 42 -4.07 -10.35 -0.33
CA PHE A 42 -3.94 -8.90 -0.31
C PHE A 42 -4.42 -8.33 1.01
N SER A 43 -3.58 -7.47 1.59
CA SER A 43 -3.77 -6.91 2.91
C SER A 43 -3.77 -5.39 2.83
N SER A 44 -4.66 -4.77 3.60
CA SER A 44 -4.73 -3.32 3.71
C SER A 44 -3.74 -2.80 4.74
N ILE A 45 -3.44 -1.51 4.64
CA ILE A 45 -2.54 -0.85 5.59
C ILE A 45 -3.16 -0.82 6.98
N SER A 46 -2.34 -1.11 7.98
CA SER A 46 -2.72 -1.07 9.40
C SER A 46 -2.00 0.05 10.12
N GLU A 47 -0.74 0.32 9.78
CA GLU A 47 0.08 1.35 10.41
C GLU A 47 1.06 1.94 9.40
N ILE A 48 1.37 3.22 9.57
CA ILE A 48 2.38 3.93 8.80
C ILE A 48 3.31 4.69 9.72
N GLU A 49 4.57 4.75 9.35
CA GLU A 49 5.55 5.63 9.95
C GLU A 49 5.96 6.68 8.92
N LYS A 50 6.04 7.93 9.36
CA LYS A 50 6.41 9.07 8.52
C LYS A 50 7.69 9.70 9.02
N SER A 51 8.53 10.13 8.08
CA SER A 51 9.66 11.02 8.33
C SER A 51 9.44 12.30 7.53
N GLY A 52 9.06 13.37 8.24
CA GLY A 52 8.55 14.58 7.59
C GLY A 52 7.23 14.32 6.88
N GLU A 53 7.18 14.63 5.58
CA GLU A 53 6.01 14.38 4.74
C GLU A 53 5.98 12.96 4.17
N SER A 54 7.13 12.28 4.10
CA SER A 54 7.28 10.98 3.45
C SER A 54 6.91 9.83 4.39
N ILE A 55 6.19 8.83 3.90
CA ILE A 55 6.04 7.53 4.59
C ILE A 55 7.32 6.73 4.36
N THR A 56 7.99 6.37 5.46
CA THR A 56 9.22 5.56 5.45
C THR A 56 8.97 4.10 5.76
N ARG A 57 7.86 3.78 6.44
CA ARG A 57 7.49 2.41 6.82
C ARG A 57 5.98 2.21 6.68
N THR A 58 5.60 1.10 6.08
CA THR A 58 4.20 0.68 5.93
C THR A 58 4.02 -0.72 6.49
N VAL A 59 3.14 -0.85 7.47
CA VAL A 59 2.75 -2.12 8.06
C VAL A 59 1.35 -2.48 7.57
N PHE A 60 1.23 -3.66 6.99
CA PHE A 60 -0.03 -4.25 6.53
C PHE A 60 -0.48 -5.30 7.52
N ARG A 61 -1.79 -5.53 7.62
CA ARG A 61 -2.32 -6.61 8.46
C ARG A 61 -3.14 -7.56 7.62
N CYS A 62 -2.72 -8.82 7.58
CA CYS A 62 -3.43 -9.82 6.80
C CYS A 62 -4.78 -10.15 7.44
N PRO A 63 -5.89 -10.12 6.67
CA PRO A 63 -7.20 -10.50 7.20
C PRO A 63 -7.31 -12.01 7.48
N GLN A 64 -6.45 -12.85 6.90
CA GLN A 64 -6.49 -14.31 7.06
C GLN A 64 -5.64 -14.76 8.25
N CYS A 65 -4.34 -14.43 8.27
CA CYS A 65 -3.46 -14.84 9.37
C CYS A 65 -3.36 -13.83 10.53
N ALA A 66 -4.03 -12.68 10.44
CA ALA A 66 -4.04 -11.59 11.44
C ALA A 66 -2.67 -10.97 11.79
N ASN A 67 -1.59 -11.46 11.17
CA ASN A 67 -0.23 -11.02 11.42
C ASN A 67 0.06 -9.68 10.74
N PRO A 68 0.70 -8.73 11.45
CA PRO A 68 1.26 -7.56 10.84
C PRO A 68 2.52 -7.92 10.06
N PHE A 69 2.74 -7.29 8.91
CA PHE A 69 3.95 -7.46 8.13
C PHE A 69 4.31 -6.17 7.40
N GLU A 70 5.60 -5.97 7.18
CA GLU A 70 6.10 -4.86 6.38
C GLU A 70 6.26 -5.28 4.92
N SER A 71 6.10 -4.32 4.03
CA SER A 71 6.42 -4.50 2.61
C SER A 71 7.26 -3.35 2.11
N LYS A 72 8.19 -3.69 1.23
CA LYS A 72 8.97 -2.69 0.51
C LYS A 72 8.08 -2.02 -0.53
N PRO A 73 8.39 -0.78 -0.95
CA PRO A 73 7.65 -0.10 -2.01
C PRO A 73 7.53 -0.92 -3.31
N GLU A 74 8.57 -1.69 -3.64
CA GLU A 74 8.60 -2.60 -4.79
C GLU A 74 7.66 -3.80 -4.69
N ASP A 75 7.09 -4.09 -3.52
CA ASP A 75 6.14 -5.18 -3.24
C ASP A 75 4.72 -4.67 -2.94
N ILE A 76 4.52 -3.36 -2.96
CA ILE A 76 3.21 -2.72 -2.78
C ILE A 76 2.49 -2.58 -4.14
N TYR A 77 1.17 -2.67 -4.10
CA TYR A 77 0.26 -2.57 -5.23
C TYR A 77 -0.83 -1.53 -4.97
N LEU A 78 -1.53 -1.12 -6.02
CA LEU A 78 -2.71 -0.26 -5.94
C LEU A 78 -3.98 -1.10 -6.10
N TRP A 79 -4.89 -1.02 -5.13
CA TRP A 79 -6.22 -1.63 -5.18
C TRP A 79 -7.28 -0.59 -5.51
#